data_AF-A0A7S0IHK6-F1
#
_entry.id   AF-A0A7S0IHK6-F1
#
_cell.length_a   1.000
_cell.length_b   1.000
_cell.length_c   1.000
_cell.angle_alpha   90.00
_cell.angle_beta   90.00
_cell.angle_gamma   90.00
#
_symmetry.space_group_name_H-M   'P 1'
#
loop_
_entity.id
_entity.type
_entity.pdbx_description
1 polymer ?
#
loop_
_entity_poly.entity_id
_entity_poly.type
_entity_poly.pdbx_seq_one_letter_code
_entity_poly.pdbx_strand_id
1 'polypeptide(L)'
;ASYSSVALAAFCGFSCPVPAMPADRGSNVTPLKEAASAELDTMREGYVAGYPPPPEMKVSREEMKAAQLPINFRDYCAHLLIPLNDCRKKTFYWPFSCSDLRHAYEKCEFDEYERRVTIHRIKKKEGLA
;
A
#
# COMPACT_ATOMS: atom_id res chain seq x y z
N ALA A 1 -13.37 -56.99 18.48
CA ALA A 1 -13.92 -57.12 19.83
C ALA A 1 -13.56 -55.86 20.61
N SER A 2 -14.59 -55.12 21.05
CA SER A 2 -14.69 -54.36 22.31
C SER A 2 -13.44 -53.67 22.89
N TYR A 3 -13.51 -52.35 23.08
CA TYR A 3 -13.64 -51.63 24.38
C TYR A 3 -13.33 -50.14 24.10
N SER A 4 -14.34 -49.28 23.98
CA SER A 4 -15.00 -48.55 25.08
C SER A 4 -14.28 -47.24 25.45
N SER A 5 -15.10 -46.18 25.49
CA SER A 5 -15.06 -45.12 26.50
C SER A 5 -14.36 -43.78 26.21
N VAL A 6 -15.24 -42.86 25.76
CA VAL A 6 -15.56 -41.54 26.32
C VAL A 6 -14.55 -40.39 26.23
N ALA A 7 -15.06 -39.34 25.57
CA ALA A 7 -14.68 -37.96 25.67
C ALA A 7 -14.31 -37.50 27.10
N LEU A 8 -13.17 -36.81 27.19
CA LEU A 8 -12.99 -35.73 28.15
C LEU A 8 -12.46 -34.51 27.42
N ALA A 9 -13.41 -33.66 27.00
CA ALA A 9 -13.16 -32.24 26.90
C ALA A 9 -12.87 -31.72 28.33
N ALA A 10 -11.62 -31.37 28.60
CA ALA A 10 -11.26 -30.62 29.79
C ALA A 10 -10.63 -29.29 29.35
N PHE A 11 -11.36 -28.22 29.64
CA PHE A 11 -10.93 -26.84 29.64
C PHE A 11 -9.56 -26.68 30.31
N CYS A 12 -8.59 -26.11 29.61
CA CYS A 12 -7.59 -25.19 30.18
C CYS A 12 -7.20 -24.21 29.07
N GLY A 13 -7.76 -23.00 29.14
CA GLY A 13 -7.26 -21.87 28.39
C GLY A 13 -5.88 -21.43 28.92
N PHE A 14 -5.19 -20.70 28.05
CA PHE A 14 -4.03 -19.83 28.33
C PHE A 14 -2.60 -20.41 28.20
N SER A 15 -2.28 -21.00 27.03
CA SER A 15 -1.10 -20.61 26.21
C SER A 15 -1.01 -21.50 24.96
N CYS A 16 -1.53 -21.02 23.83
CA CYS A 16 -1.56 -21.76 22.56
C CYS A 16 -0.15 -21.98 21.98
N PRO A 17 0.24 -23.22 21.62
CA PRO A 17 1.20 -23.43 20.53
C PRO A 17 0.47 -23.21 19.20
N VAL A 18 1.01 -22.30 18.37
CA VAL A 18 0.44 -21.97 17.05
C VAL A 18 0.49 -23.21 16.15
N PRO A 19 -0.65 -23.66 15.57
CA PRO A 19 -0.62 -24.73 14.59
C PRO A 19 -0.04 -24.24 13.27
N ALA A 20 0.90 -25.01 12.72
CA ALA A 20 1.39 -24.87 11.35
C ALA A 20 0.23 -25.05 10.36
N MET A 21 0.04 -24.11 9.45
CA MET A 21 -0.92 -24.26 8.35
C MET A 21 -0.33 -25.19 7.28
N PRO A 22 -1.10 -26.18 6.78
CA PRO A 22 -0.62 -27.11 5.76
C PRO A 22 -0.68 -26.53 4.35
N ALA A 23 0.33 -26.88 3.55
CA ALA A 23 0.46 -26.57 2.13
C ALA A 23 -0.64 -27.23 1.25
N ASP A 24 -0.96 -26.54 0.17
CA ASP A 24 -2.05 -26.83 -0.76
C ASP A 24 -1.94 -28.17 -1.50
N ARG A 25 -3.13 -28.73 -1.78
CA ARG A 25 -3.34 -29.95 -2.56
C ARG A 25 -3.21 -29.65 -4.07
N GLY A 26 -1.99 -29.78 -4.58
CA GLY A 26 -1.63 -30.24 -5.94
C GLY A 26 -2.34 -29.64 -7.17
N SER A 27 -1.60 -28.85 -7.95
CA SER A 27 -1.79 -28.73 -9.41
C SER A 27 -0.50 -29.17 -10.14
N ASN A 28 -0.64 -29.94 -11.22
CA ASN A 28 0.46 -30.56 -11.99
C ASN A 28 1.17 -29.57 -12.94
N VAL A 29 1.65 -28.44 -12.41
CA VAL A 29 2.51 -27.50 -13.12
C VAL A 29 3.70 -27.22 -12.21
N THR A 30 4.92 -27.20 -12.75
CA THR A 30 6.14 -26.99 -11.94
C THR A 30 5.98 -25.77 -11.03
N PRO A 31 6.31 -25.87 -9.74
CA PRO A 31 6.06 -24.80 -8.78
C PRO A 31 6.89 -23.57 -9.13
N LEU A 32 6.24 -22.42 -9.25
CA LEU A 32 6.90 -21.13 -9.16
C LEU A 32 7.48 -21.01 -7.74
N LYS A 33 8.70 -20.49 -7.63
CA LYS A 33 9.35 -20.26 -6.32
C LYS A 33 8.39 -19.50 -5.40
N GLU A 34 8.30 -19.88 -4.12
CA GLU A 34 7.31 -19.33 -3.19
C GLU A 34 7.35 -17.79 -3.08
N ALA A 35 8.49 -17.17 -3.36
CA ALA A 35 8.61 -15.71 -3.43
C ALA A 35 7.83 -15.08 -4.61
N ALA A 36 7.75 -15.77 -5.74
CA ALA A 36 7.08 -15.28 -6.95
C ALA A 36 5.56 -15.48 -6.92
N SER A 37 5.08 -16.56 -6.26
CA SER A 37 3.64 -16.72 -6.03
C SER A 37 3.11 -15.73 -5.00
N ALA A 38 3.85 -15.44 -3.93
CA ALA A 38 3.45 -14.42 -2.95
C ALA A 38 3.35 -13.02 -3.58
N GLU A 39 4.26 -12.66 -4.48
CA GLU A 39 4.21 -11.38 -5.21
C GLU A 39 2.98 -11.32 -6.13
N LEU A 40 2.65 -12.42 -6.82
CA LEU A 40 1.44 -12.51 -7.66
C LEU A 40 0.15 -12.54 -6.83
N ASP A 41 0.16 -13.14 -5.64
CA ASP A 41 -0.98 -13.18 -4.73
C ASP A 41 -1.24 -11.81 -4.08
N THR A 42 -0.19 -11.02 -3.81
CA THR A 42 -0.36 -9.61 -3.41
C THR A 42 -0.90 -8.73 -4.55
N MET A 43 -0.54 -9.02 -5.81
CA MET A 43 -1.18 -8.37 -6.97
C MET A 43 -2.63 -8.82 -7.15
N ARG A 44 -2.96 -10.08 -6.82
CA ARG A 44 -4.31 -10.64 -6.84
C ARG A 44 -5.18 -10.02 -5.76
N GLU A 45 -4.68 -9.79 -4.55
CA GLU A 45 -5.36 -9.07 -3.47
C GLU A 45 -5.60 -7.58 -3.80
N GLY A 46 -4.71 -6.96 -4.57
CA GLY A 46 -4.90 -5.61 -5.12
C GLY A 46 -6.11 -5.47 -6.07
N TYR A 47 -6.65 -6.58 -6.58
CA TYR A 47 -7.83 -6.61 -7.44
C TYR A 47 -9.12 -7.04 -6.69
N VAL A 48 -9.05 -7.39 -5.39
CA VAL A 48 -10.13 -8.11 -4.69
C VAL A 48 -11.29 -7.21 -4.18
N ALA A 49 -11.26 -5.89 -4.36
CA ALA A 49 -12.39 -5.04 -3.90
C ALA A 49 -12.67 -3.77 -4.74
N GLY A 50 -12.30 -3.73 -6.03
CA GLY A 50 -12.63 -2.58 -6.91
C GLY A 50 -11.99 -1.23 -6.52
N TYR A 51 -11.03 -1.24 -5.60
CA TYR A 51 -10.29 -0.07 -5.12
C TYR A 51 -9.06 0.19 -6.01
N PRO A 52 -8.76 1.45 -6.41
CA PRO A 52 -7.56 1.74 -7.21
C PRO A 52 -6.28 1.39 -6.44
N PRO A 53 -5.28 0.70 -7.02
CA PRO A 53 -4.08 0.22 -6.30
C PRO A 53 -3.14 1.37 -5.91
N PRO A 54 -2.61 1.44 -4.67
CA PRO A 54 -1.77 2.56 -4.19
C PRO A 54 -0.59 2.84 -5.10
N PRO A 55 -0.28 4.11 -5.40
CA PRO A 55 0.90 4.43 -6.19
C PRO A 55 2.16 4.12 -5.39
N GLU A 56 3.24 3.81 -6.10
CA GLU A 56 4.53 3.52 -5.48
C GLU A 56 5.17 4.79 -4.87
N MET A 57 5.69 4.68 -3.65
CA MET A 57 6.48 5.75 -3.03
C MET A 57 7.87 5.81 -3.65
N LYS A 58 8.15 6.87 -4.41
CA LYS A 58 9.44 7.03 -5.11
C LYS A 58 10.57 7.64 -4.26
N VAL A 59 10.25 8.22 -3.10
CA VAL A 59 11.22 8.89 -2.21
C VAL A 59 11.31 8.16 -0.88
N SER A 60 12.52 8.03 -0.35
CA SER A 60 12.74 7.50 0.98
C SER A 60 12.34 8.50 2.09
N ARG A 61 12.09 7.99 3.29
CA ARG A 61 11.74 8.85 4.43
C ARG A 61 12.88 9.77 4.87
N GLU A 62 14.12 9.34 4.67
CA GLU A 62 15.32 10.08 5.04
C GLU A 62 15.52 11.30 4.14
N GLU A 63 15.31 11.14 2.83
CA GLU A 63 15.36 12.24 1.86
C GLU A 63 14.28 13.30 2.11
N MET A 64 13.04 12.89 2.44
CA MET A 64 11.98 13.83 2.81
C MET A 64 12.31 14.62 4.09
N LYS A 65 13.02 14.01 5.03
CA LYS A 65 13.49 14.66 6.26
C LYS A 65 14.64 15.62 5.96
N ALA A 66 15.59 15.22 5.11
CA ALA A 66 16.71 16.06 4.69
C ALA A 66 16.23 17.32 3.94
N ALA A 67 15.21 17.19 3.09
CA ALA A 67 14.56 18.29 2.40
C ALA A 67 13.65 19.15 3.30
N GLN A 68 13.49 18.78 4.58
CA GLN A 68 12.68 19.48 5.58
C GLN A 68 11.23 19.72 5.13
N LEU A 69 10.60 18.72 4.50
CA LEU A 69 9.21 18.83 4.06
C LEU A 69 8.26 18.88 5.28
N PRO A 70 7.26 19.80 5.30
CA PRO A 70 6.19 19.81 6.31
C PRO A 70 5.41 18.49 6.27
N ILE A 71 4.83 18.09 7.39
CA ILE A 71 4.09 16.82 7.49
C ILE A 71 2.94 16.72 6.46
N ASN A 72 2.34 17.86 6.12
CA ASN A 72 1.22 17.94 5.19
C ASN A 72 1.58 17.58 3.75
N PHE A 73 2.86 17.67 3.35
CA PHE A 73 3.31 17.44 1.97
C PHE A 73 4.14 16.17 1.83
N ARG A 74 4.02 15.24 2.79
CA ARG A 74 4.73 13.95 2.76
C ARG A 74 3.88 12.86 2.10
N ASP A 75 3.31 13.19 0.95
CA ASP A 75 2.50 12.29 0.13
C ASP A 75 3.34 11.54 -0.92
N TYR A 76 2.70 10.67 -1.71
CA TYR A 76 3.32 9.95 -2.84
C TYR A 76 3.97 10.89 -3.88
N CYS A 77 3.51 12.14 -3.95
CA CYS A 77 4.01 13.18 -4.86
C CYS A 77 5.27 13.92 -4.38
N ALA A 78 5.83 13.57 -3.20
CA ALA A 78 6.99 14.25 -2.61
C ALA A 78 8.24 14.29 -3.53
N HIS A 79 8.39 13.32 -4.44
CA HIS A 79 9.49 13.27 -5.41
C HIS A 79 9.54 14.47 -6.36
N LEU A 80 8.39 15.09 -6.64
CA LEU A 80 8.29 16.26 -7.51
C LEU A 80 8.44 17.57 -6.72
N LEU A 81 8.12 17.54 -5.43
CA LEU A 81 8.17 18.71 -4.57
C LEU A 81 9.60 19.12 -4.19
N ILE A 82 10.48 18.14 -3.98
CA ILE A 82 11.91 18.37 -3.69
C ILE A 82 12.57 19.22 -4.80
N PRO A 83 12.55 18.80 -6.09
CA PRO A 83 13.14 19.59 -7.16
C PRO A 83 12.41 20.93 -7.39
N LEU A 84 11.11 21.01 -7.14
CA LEU A 84 10.36 22.27 -7.24
C LEU A 84 10.83 23.29 -6.19
N ASN A 85 11.03 22.86 -4.94
CA ASN A 85 11.54 23.72 -3.88
C ASN A 85 12.96 24.18 -4.16
N ASP A 86 13.80 23.30 -4.72
CA ASP A 86 15.15 23.68 -5.12
C ASP A 86 15.15 24.66 -6.29
N CYS A 87 14.24 24.50 -7.27
CA CYS A 87 14.05 25.47 -8.35
C CYS A 87 13.65 26.83 -7.79
N ARG A 88 12.64 26.88 -6.90
CA ARG A 88 12.17 28.13 -6.25
C ARG A 88 13.26 28.84 -5.45
N LYS A 89 14.14 28.10 -4.78
CA LYS A 89 15.30 28.67 -4.07
C LYS A 89 16.32 29.28 -5.02
N LYS A 90 16.57 28.64 -6.16
CA LYS A 90 17.54 29.11 -7.18
C LYS A 90 17.01 30.33 -7.95
N THR A 91 15.76 30.29 -8.38
CA THR A 91 15.12 31.35 -9.18
C THR A 91 14.22 32.22 -8.32
N PHE A 92 14.74 32.72 -7.20
CA PHE A 92 13.97 33.48 -6.20
C PHE A 92 13.18 34.66 -6.79
N TYR A 93 13.75 35.34 -7.80
CA TYR A 93 13.13 36.47 -8.48
C TYR A 93 12.34 36.10 -9.76
N TRP A 94 12.43 34.85 -10.22
CA TRP A 94 11.83 34.40 -11.48
C TRP A 94 10.97 33.14 -11.32
N PRO A 95 9.80 33.24 -10.66
CA PRO A 95 8.99 32.08 -10.29
C PRO A 95 8.42 31.32 -11.50
N PHE A 96 8.18 32.00 -12.61
CA PHE A 96 7.61 31.39 -13.83
C PHE A 96 8.56 30.39 -14.50
N SER A 97 9.87 30.46 -14.21
CA SER A 97 10.86 29.52 -14.75
C SER A 97 10.64 28.09 -14.25
N CYS A 98 9.94 27.91 -13.14
CA CYS A 98 9.66 26.60 -12.54
C CYS A 98 8.25 26.08 -12.88
N SER A 99 7.58 26.63 -13.90
CA SER A 99 6.19 26.30 -14.26
C SER A 99 5.99 24.81 -14.52
N ASP A 100 6.92 24.18 -15.22
CA ASP A 100 6.76 22.80 -15.66
C ASP A 100 6.83 21.82 -14.48
N LEU A 101 7.77 22.08 -13.56
CA LEU A 101 7.87 21.34 -12.30
C LEU A 101 6.63 21.56 -11.42
N ARG A 102 6.08 22.78 -11.41
CA ARG A 102 4.85 23.10 -10.68
C ARG A 102 3.66 22.34 -11.24
N HIS A 103 3.46 22.37 -12.56
CA HIS A 103 2.36 21.65 -13.21
C HIS A 103 2.49 20.12 -13.08
N ALA A 104 3.72 19.59 -13.11
CA ALA A 104 3.96 18.18 -12.85
C ALA A 104 3.55 17.78 -11.43
N TYR A 105 3.88 18.61 -10.43
CA TYR A 105 3.47 18.39 -9.03
C TYR A 105 1.94 18.47 -8.87
N GLU A 106 1.31 19.52 -9.40
CA GLU A 106 -0.14 19.72 -9.35
C GLU A 106 -0.91 18.59 -10.04
N LYS A 107 -0.40 18.06 -11.15
CA LYS A 107 -0.98 16.89 -11.83
C LYS A 107 -0.93 15.64 -10.93
N CYS A 108 0.20 15.40 -10.26
CA CYS A 108 0.31 14.27 -9.35
C CYS A 108 -0.67 14.36 -8.17
N GLU A 109 -0.81 15.54 -7.57
CA GLU A 109 -1.80 15.76 -6.50
C GLU A 109 -3.23 15.56 -7.00
N PHE A 110 -3.53 15.96 -8.24
CA PHE A 110 -4.83 15.75 -8.85
C PHE A 110 -5.14 14.26 -9.06
N ASP A 111 -4.20 13.49 -9.60
CA ASP A 111 -4.37 12.05 -9.82
C ASP A 111 -4.60 11.31 -8.48
N GLU A 112 -3.93 11.75 -7.42
CA GLU A 112 -4.08 11.21 -6.07
C GLU A 112 -5.44 11.59 -5.45
N TYR A 113 -5.90 12.82 -5.68
CA TYR A 113 -7.23 13.27 -5.28
C TYR A 113 -8.33 12.46 -5.97
N GLU A 114 -8.27 12.26 -7.30
CA GLU A 114 -9.26 11.46 -8.04
C GLU A 114 -9.35 10.03 -7.51
N ARG A 115 -8.19 9.46 -7.18
CA ARG A 115 -8.10 8.18 -6.50
C ARG A 115 -8.84 8.21 -5.16
N ARG A 116 -8.55 9.15 -4.25
CA ARG A 116 -9.27 9.26 -2.96
C ARG A 116 -10.77 9.47 -3.15
N VAL A 117 -11.19 10.27 -4.13
CA VAL A 117 -12.61 10.47 -4.46
C VAL A 117 -13.26 9.16 -4.90
N THR A 118 -12.60 8.38 -5.74
CA THR A 118 -13.09 7.07 -6.18
C THR A 118 -13.29 6.14 -4.99
N ILE A 119 -12.34 6.13 -4.06
CA ILE A 119 -12.42 5.36 -2.81
C ILE A 119 -13.60 5.81 -1.96
N HIS A 120 -13.77 7.12 -1.77
CA HIS A 120 -14.90 7.67 -1.03
C HIS A 120 -16.24 7.34 -1.68
N ARG A 121 -16.32 7.35 -3.02
CA ARG A 121 -17.53 6.94 -3.77
C ARG A 121 -17.85 5.46 -3.57
N ILE A 122 -16.83 4.59 -3.55
CA ILE A 122 -17.00 3.15 -3.28
C ILE A 122 -17.48 2.94 -1.85
N LYS A 123 -16.80 3.52 -0.84
CA LYS A 123 -17.20 3.43 0.58
C LYS A 123 -18.64 3.91 0.81
N LYS A 124 -19.06 4.97 0.12
CA LYS A 124 -20.44 5.47 0.17
C LYS A 124 -21.44 4.48 -0.42
N LYS A 125 -21.11 3.81 -1.53
CA LYS A 125 -21.95 2.76 -2.13
C LYS A 125 -22.07 1.54 -1.22
N GLU A 126 -21.01 1.22 -0.49
CA GLU A 126 -20.96 0.13 0.49
C GLU A 126 -21.64 0.49 1.83
N GLY A 127 -22.10 1.74 1.99
CA GLY A 127 -22.73 2.22 3.23
C GLY A 127 -21.78 2.34 4.42
N LEU A 128 -20.47 2.43 4.16
CA LEU A 128 -19.41 2.50 5.18
C LEU A 128 -19.11 3.93 5.65
N ALA A 129 -20.07 4.84 5.53
CA ALA A 129 -19.92 6.28 5.73
C ALA A 129 -20.92 6.82 6.75
#